data_AF-A0A5B1BKR8-F1
#
_entry.id   AF-A0A5B1BKR8-F1
#
_cell.length_a   1.000
_cell.length_b   1.000
_cell.length_c   1.000
_cell.angle_alpha   90.00
_cell.angle_beta   90.00
_cell.angle_gamma   90.00
#
_symmetry.space_group_name_H-M   'P 1'
#
loop_
_entity.id
_entity.type
_entity.pdbx_description
1 polymer ?
#
loop_
_entity_poly.entity_id
_entity_poly.type
_entity_poly.pdbx_seq_one_letter_code
_entity_poly.pdbx_strand_id
1 'polypeptide(L)'
;MEALKGVSTKRITQITRHKIFDSIALAGISWSGRLEEPDFLGRIYDLATMKSTDTRFKDAASDIRQHRVLNPMDWPDDWVFTDSRFGLQYGDDEVVLRFLAEMLHPVVRMDEDEVAALLKSFNEALGRDGYELYPAEWISGHAVCGWRRRDSFHGASPELKLRERAVLTDPAVLEEHLARIRDGLTSDPAAAISSSKNLLESLFRIVLDRSQIDYGKTEDIPQLYRRVADLLELKAESVPGSAKGSESSQQVLRTLVTTVQSLAELRNELGIGHGQSKRSVALARHARLALNATVTIAEFVFDTWQSRVSTGRLEVKD
;
A
#
# COMPACT_ATOMS: atom_id res chain seq x y z
N MET A 1 -23.78 -21.87 20.31
CA MET A 1 -22.68 -20.93 20.00
C MET A 1 -21.98 -21.42 18.76
N GLU A 2 -22.58 -21.16 17.59
CA GLU A 2 -21.96 -21.43 16.30
C GLU A 2 -20.97 -20.30 16.01
N ALA A 3 -19.69 -20.66 15.94
CA ALA A 3 -18.64 -19.74 15.54
C ALA A 3 -18.90 -19.29 14.10
N LEU A 4 -19.00 -17.97 13.90
CA LEU A 4 -19.01 -17.31 12.61
C LEU A 4 -17.83 -17.80 11.77
N LYS A 5 -18.08 -18.72 10.83
CA LYS A 5 -17.16 -19.03 9.74
C LYS A 5 -16.96 -17.75 8.95
N GLY A 6 -15.73 -17.22 8.98
CA GLY A 6 -15.35 -16.02 8.25
C GLY A 6 -15.73 -16.15 6.78
N VAL A 7 -16.47 -15.17 6.28
CA VAL A 7 -16.79 -15.05 4.86
C VAL A 7 -15.47 -14.81 4.12
N SER A 8 -14.95 -15.82 3.43
CA SER A 8 -13.90 -15.63 2.41
C SER A 8 -14.53 -14.82 1.28
N THR A 9 -14.29 -13.50 1.29
CA THR A 9 -14.75 -12.61 0.21
C THR A 9 -13.71 -12.66 -0.90
N LYS A 10 -13.84 -13.62 -1.80
CA LYS A 10 -13.04 -13.67 -3.04
C LYS A 10 -13.25 -12.36 -3.80
N ARG A 11 -12.18 -11.59 -3.96
CA ARG A 11 -12.16 -10.27 -4.62
C ARG A 11 -11.61 -10.38 -6.03
N ILE A 12 -10.66 -11.28 -6.28
CA ILE A 12 -10.18 -11.53 -7.64
C ILE A 12 -11.27 -12.27 -8.40
N THR A 13 -11.92 -11.53 -9.30
CA THR A 13 -13.02 -12.00 -10.12
C THR A 13 -12.56 -13.05 -11.12
N GLN A 14 -13.50 -13.88 -11.59
CA GLN A 14 -13.23 -14.83 -12.66
C GLN A 14 -12.75 -14.13 -13.94
N ILE A 15 -13.21 -12.91 -14.20
CA ILE A 15 -12.81 -12.11 -15.36
C ILE A 15 -11.32 -11.77 -15.28
N THR A 16 -10.84 -11.33 -14.11
CA THR A 16 -9.42 -11.03 -13.90
C THR A 16 -8.55 -12.28 -14.01
N ARG A 17 -8.99 -13.41 -13.43
CA ARG A 17 -8.27 -14.69 -13.54
C ARG A 17 -8.11 -15.13 -14.99
N HIS A 18 -9.21 -15.20 -15.75
CA HIS A 18 -9.15 -15.52 -17.18
C HIS A 18 -8.26 -14.55 -17.94
N LYS A 19 -8.41 -13.24 -17.74
CA LYS A 19 -7.59 -12.24 -18.43
C LYS A 19 -6.09 -12.46 -18.22
N ILE A 20 -5.67 -12.78 -17.00
CA ILE A 20 -4.26 -13.04 -16.68
C ILE A 20 -3.80 -14.33 -17.36
N PHE A 21 -4.51 -15.44 -17.17
CA PHE A 21 -4.08 -16.74 -17.70
C PHE A 21 -4.16 -16.82 -19.22
N ASP A 22 -5.21 -16.26 -19.84
CA ASP A 22 -5.33 -16.14 -21.29
C ASP A 22 -4.19 -15.31 -21.87
N SER A 23 -3.79 -14.21 -21.20
CA SER A 23 -2.67 -13.40 -21.67
C SER A 23 -1.33 -14.16 -21.62
N ILE A 24 -1.13 -14.99 -20.60
CA ILE A 24 0.08 -15.82 -20.46
C ILE A 24 0.10 -16.87 -21.57
N ALA A 25 -1.01 -17.58 -21.76
CA ALA A 25 -1.15 -18.64 -22.76
C ALA A 25 -1.02 -18.09 -24.20
N LEU A 26 -1.74 -17.02 -24.53
CA LEU A 26 -1.72 -16.41 -25.88
C LEU A 26 -0.36 -15.82 -26.25
N ALA A 27 0.38 -15.30 -25.26
CA ALA A 27 1.73 -14.78 -25.49
C ALA A 27 2.81 -15.88 -25.49
N GLY A 28 2.45 -17.13 -25.21
CA GLY A 28 3.40 -18.24 -25.12
C GLY A 28 4.40 -18.09 -23.97
N ILE A 29 4.02 -17.41 -22.89
CA ILE A 29 4.89 -17.16 -21.74
C ILE A 29 5.00 -18.45 -20.91
N SER A 30 6.21 -19.00 -20.78
CA SER A 30 6.47 -20.18 -19.95
C SER A 30 6.27 -19.88 -18.47
N TRP A 31 5.16 -20.28 -17.85
CA TRP A 31 4.86 -19.92 -16.46
C TRP A 31 5.91 -20.43 -15.45
N SER A 32 6.52 -21.59 -15.68
CA SER A 32 7.60 -22.14 -14.86
C SER A 32 8.97 -21.50 -15.11
N GLY A 33 9.08 -20.57 -16.06
CA GLY A 33 10.31 -19.89 -16.42
C GLY A 33 11.39 -20.89 -16.82
N ARG A 34 12.53 -20.87 -16.12
CA ARG A 34 13.65 -21.81 -16.34
C ARG A 34 13.53 -23.14 -15.58
N LEU A 35 12.54 -23.28 -14.69
CA LEU A 35 12.35 -24.51 -13.93
C LEU A 35 11.49 -25.50 -14.73
N GLU A 36 11.68 -26.79 -14.44
CA GLU A 36 10.67 -27.77 -14.85
C GLU A 36 9.36 -27.50 -14.12
N GLU A 37 8.24 -27.76 -14.79
CA GLU A 37 6.90 -27.57 -14.25
C GLU A 37 6.67 -28.20 -12.84
N PRO A 38 7.08 -29.45 -12.55
CA PRO A 38 6.96 -30.01 -11.20
C PRO A 38 7.82 -29.30 -10.16
N ASP A 39 9.00 -28.79 -10.54
CA ASP A 39 9.89 -28.06 -9.62
C ASP A 39 9.31 -26.68 -9.28
N PHE A 40 8.72 -25.99 -10.27
CA PHE A 40 7.98 -24.75 -10.02
C PHE A 40 6.80 -24.99 -9.08
N LEU A 41 5.95 -25.97 -9.40
CA LEU A 41 4.74 -26.25 -8.62
C LEU A 41 5.08 -26.75 -7.20
N GLY A 42 6.17 -27.49 -7.04
CA GLY A 42 6.67 -27.95 -5.74
C GLY A 42 7.06 -26.81 -4.79
N ARG A 43 7.29 -25.60 -5.31
CA ARG A 43 7.55 -24.40 -4.50
C ARG A 43 6.28 -23.79 -3.90
N ILE A 44 5.12 -24.11 -4.48
CA ILE A 44 3.82 -23.55 -4.10
C ILE A 44 2.95 -24.62 -3.39
N TYR A 45 3.10 -25.90 -3.77
CA TYR A 45 2.25 -27.00 -3.37
C TYR A 45 3.08 -28.22 -2.90
N ASP A 46 2.55 -28.97 -1.92
CA ASP A 46 3.09 -30.28 -1.57
C ASP A 46 2.55 -31.35 -2.53
N LEU A 47 3.19 -31.46 -3.70
CA LEU A 47 2.77 -32.34 -4.78
C LEU A 47 2.75 -33.84 -4.40
N ALA A 48 3.54 -34.25 -3.40
CA ALA A 48 3.62 -35.64 -2.94
C ALA A 48 2.37 -36.06 -2.15
N THR A 49 1.65 -35.09 -1.57
CA THR A 49 0.40 -35.34 -0.83
C THR A 49 -0.85 -35.20 -1.71
N MET A 50 -0.72 -34.55 -2.86
CA MET A 50 -1.80 -34.34 -3.81
C MET A 50 -2.05 -35.60 -4.65
N LYS A 51 -3.31 -35.95 -4.86
CA LYS A 51 -3.66 -37.11 -5.70
C LYS A 51 -3.34 -36.86 -7.17
N SER A 52 -2.89 -37.90 -7.85
CA SER A 52 -2.81 -37.91 -9.31
C SER A 52 -4.20 -37.91 -9.94
N THR A 53 -4.32 -37.31 -11.12
CA THR A 53 -5.48 -37.44 -12.01
C THR A 53 -5.44 -38.71 -12.86
N ASP A 54 -4.26 -39.33 -12.97
CA ASP A 54 -4.03 -40.61 -13.62
C ASP A 54 -3.84 -41.70 -12.56
N THR A 55 -4.73 -42.68 -12.55
CA THR A 55 -4.73 -43.75 -11.54
C THR A 55 -3.48 -44.64 -11.58
N ARG A 56 -2.66 -44.55 -12.63
CA ARG A 56 -1.36 -45.23 -12.74
C ARG A 56 -0.30 -44.63 -11.81
N PHE A 57 -0.47 -43.38 -11.38
CA PHE A 57 0.49 -42.68 -10.52
C PHE A 57 -0.08 -42.42 -9.12
N LYS A 58 0.82 -42.44 -8.14
CA LYS A 58 0.46 -42.29 -6.72
C LYS A 58 0.08 -40.86 -6.36
N ASP A 59 0.81 -39.89 -6.90
CA ASP A 59 0.77 -38.49 -6.50
C ASP A 59 0.89 -37.55 -7.71
N ALA A 60 0.54 -36.28 -7.52
CA ALA A 60 0.58 -35.27 -8.56
C ALA A 60 2.02 -35.04 -9.07
N ALA A 61 3.03 -35.19 -8.23
CA ALA A 61 4.44 -35.04 -8.64
C ALA A 61 4.82 -36.04 -9.75
N SER A 62 4.51 -37.33 -9.53
CA SER A 62 4.82 -38.41 -10.47
C SER A 62 4.03 -38.28 -11.78
N ASP A 63 2.76 -37.87 -11.65
CA ASP A 63 1.83 -37.62 -12.76
C ASP A 63 2.33 -36.51 -13.70
N ILE A 64 2.62 -35.34 -13.12
CA ILE A 64 3.12 -34.17 -13.86
C ILE A 64 4.47 -34.49 -14.51
N ARG A 65 5.37 -35.14 -13.78
CA ARG A 65 6.68 -35.52 -14.34
C ARG A 65 6.52 -36.44 -15.56
N GLN A 66 5.59 -37.39 -15.52
CA GLN A 66 5.35 -38.25 -16.68
C GLN A 66 4.84 -37.45 -17.89
N HIS A 67 3.83 -36.60 -17.69
CA HIS A 67 3.09 -35.98 -18.79
C HIS A 67 3.62 -34.62 -19.25
N ARG A 68 4.54 -34.01 -18.49
CA ARG A 68 5.11 -32.68 -18.83
C ARG A 68 6.62 -32.65 -18.94
N VAL A 69 7.31 -33.66 -18.38
CA VAL A 69 8.78 -33.77 -18.50
C VAL A 69 9.16 -34.92 -19.43
N LEU A 70 8.65 -36.13 -19.17
CA LEU A 70 8.99 -37.31 -19.98
C LEU A 70 8.25 -37.33 -21.33
N ASN A 71 6.99 -36.90 -21.34
CA ASN A 71 6.13 -36.85 -22.53
C ASN A 71 5.47 -35.47 -22.70
N PRO A 72 6.22 -34.39 -22.99
CA PRO A 72 5.71 -33.01 -22.92
C PRO A 72 4.55 -32.69 -23.87
N MET A 73 4.23 -33.55 -24.84
CA MET A 73 3.10 -33.38 -25.75
C MET A 73 1.78 -33.99 -25.23
N ASP A 74 1.81 -34.68 -24.08
CA ASP A 74 0.61 -35.35 -23.54
C ASP A 74 -0.45 -34.33 -23.10
N TRP A 75 -0.03 -33.17 -22.58
CA TRP A 75 -0.90 -32.09 -22.12
C TRP A 75 -0.55 -30.77 -22.83
N PRO A 76 -1.48 -29.79 -22.90
CA PRO A 76 -1.18 -28.46 -23.43
C PRO A 76 -0.32 -27.64 -22.45
N ASP A 77 0.36 -26.59 -22.91
CA ASP A 77 1.28 -25.80 -22.08
C ASP A 77 0.60 -24.98 -20.96
N ASP A 78 -0.70 -24.72 -21.13
CA ASP A 78 -1.54 -23.97 -20.19
C ASP A 78 -2.40 -24.87 -19.29
N TRP A 79 -2.15 -26.19 -19.30
CA TRP A 79 -2.94 -27.20 -18.58
C TRP A 79 -3.20 -26.83 -17.11
N VAL A 80 -2.20 -26.24 -16.44
CA VAL A 80 -2.23 -25.90 -15.01
C VAL A 80 -3.32 -24.89 -14.67
N PHE A 81 -3.66 -23.98 -15.59
CA PHE A 81 -4.66 -22.94 -15.34
C PHE A 81 -6.08 -23.50 -15.18
N THR A 82 -6.34 -24.67 -15.76
CA THR A 82 -7.65 -25.34 -15.72
C THR A 82 -7.69 -26.53 -14.75
N ASP A 83 -6.54 -27.00 -14.28
CA ASP A 83 -6.48 -28.13 -13.35
C ASP A 83 -6.97 -27.72 -11.94
N SER A 84 -8.09 -28.33 -11.55
CA SER A 84 -8.77 -28.08 -10.28
C SER A 84 -7.91 -28.36 -9.04
N ARG A 85 -6.88 -29.22 -9.13
CA ARG A 85 -5.97 -29.53 -8.02
C ARG A 85 -5.22 -28.28 -7.53
N PHE A 86 -4.96 -27.33 -8.41
CA PHE A 86 -4.17 -26.13 -8.11
C PHE A 86 -5.01 -24.92 -7.73
N GLY A 87 -6.33 -24.94 -8.00
CA GLY A 87 -7.25 -23.89 -7.57
C GLY A 87 -7.00 -22.51 -8.21
N LEU A 88 -6.30 -22.44 -9.34
CA LEU A 88 -6.01 -21.16 -10.00
C LEU A 88 -7.26 -20.47 -10.53
N GLN A 89 -8.20 -21.23 -11.11
CA GLN A 89 -9.43 -20.65 -11.62
C GLN A 89 -10.46 -20.40 -10.51
N TYR A 90 -10.71 -21.37 -9.63
CA TYR A 90 -11.84 -21.33 -8.68
C TYR A 90 -11.44 -21.38 -7.19
N GLY A 91 -10.15 -21.39 -6.87
CA GLY A 91 -9.65 -21.40 -5.50
C GLY A 91 -9.70 -20.04 -4.82
N ASP A 92 -8.95 -19.88 -3.74
CA ASP A 92 -8.83 -18.62 -3.00
C ASP A 92 -7.93 -17.61 -3.74
N ASP A 93 -8.04 -16.33 -3.40
CA ASP A 93 -7.25 -15.26 -4.05
C ASP A 93 -5.75 -15.42 -3.76
N GLU A 94 -5.41 -15.86 -2.55
CA GLU A 94 -4.02 -16.09 -2.13
C GLU A 94 -3.30 -17.11 -3.01
N VAL A 95 -4.03 -18.11 -3.52
CA VAL A 95 -3.47 -19.15 -4.40
C VAL A 95 -2.98 -18.53 -5.71
N VAL A 96 -3.78 -17.65 -6.33
CA VAL A 96 -3.40 -16.95 -7.56
C VAL A 96 -2.30 -15.94 -7.31
N LEU A 97 -2.40 -15.15 -6.24
CA LEU A 97 -1.39 -14.14 -5.90
C LEU A 97 -0.02 -14.79 -5.65
N ARG A 98 0.00 -15.93 -4.93
CA ARG A 98 1.21 -16.71 -4.71
C ARG A 98 1.77 -17.29 -6.00
N PHE A 99 0.93 -17.83 -6.87
CA PHE A 99 1.36 -18.35 -8.17
C PHE A 99 2.00 -17.26 -9.04
N LEU A 100 1.36 -16.10 -9.16
CA LEU A 100 1.89 -14.98 -9.94
C LEU A 100 3.17 -14.39 -9.33
N ALA A 101 3.26 -14.30 -8.00
CA ALA A 101 4.48 -13.88 -7.31
C ALA A 101 5.63 -14.88 -7.55
N GLU A 102 5.35 -16.17 -7.51
CA GLU A 102 6.35 -17.22 -7.77
C GLU A 102 6.84 -17.18 -9.24
N MET A 103 5.96 -16.90 -10.21
CA MET A 103 6.38 -16.69 -11.60
C MET A 103 7.46 -15.60 -11.73
N LEU A 104 7.37 -14.55 -10.92
CA LEU A 104 8.32 -13.42 -10.92
C LEU A 104 9.56 -13.67 -10.07
N HIS A 105 9.64 -14.80 -9.34
CA HIS A 105 10.72 -15.05 -8.41
C HIS A 105 12.08 -15.19 -9.16
N PRO A 106 13.20 -14.66 -8.64
CA PRO A 106 14.51 -14.71 -9.31
C PRO A 106 15.02 -16.13 -9.62
N VAL A 107 14.57 -17.13 -8.86
CA VAL A 107 14.87 -18.54 -9.14
C VAL A 107 14.15 -19.03 -10.40
N VAL A 108 12.99 -18.48 -10.72
CA VAL A 108 12.14 -18.84 -11.86
C VAL A 108 12.51 -18.02 -13.10
N ARG A 109 12.75 -16.71 -12.94
CA ARG A 109 13.12 -15.76 -14.00
C ARG A 109 14.18 -14.79 -13.50
N MET A 110 15.31 -14.69 -14.21
CA MET A 110 16.40 -13.75 -13.87
C MET A 110 16.42 -12.49 -14.73
N ASP A 111 15.68 -12.45 -15.84
CA ASP A 111 15.62 -11.28 -16.70
C ASP A 111 14.74 -10.20 -16.03
N GLU A 112 15.36 -9.11 -15.59
CA GLU A 112 14.68 -8.02 -14.89
C GLU A 112 13.68 -7.27 -15.79
N ASP A 113 13.95 -7.18 -17.10
CA ASP A 113 13.05 -6.53 -18.05
C ASP A 113 11.81 -7.40 -18.30
N GLU A 114 11.99 -8.73 -18.39
CA GLU A 114 10.87 -9.68 -18.47
C GLU A 114 10.01 -9.60 -17.19
N VAL A 115 10.65 -9.63 -16.02
CA VAL A 115 9.97 -9.53 -14.72
C VAL A 115 9.21 -8.21 -14.60
N ALA A 116 9.81 -7.10 -15.01
CA ALA A 116 9.16 -5.79 -14.98
C ALA A 116 7.93 -5.72 -15.91
N ALA A 117 8.02 -6.30 -17.11
CA ALA A 117 6.91 -6.36 -18.06
C ALA A 117 5.74 -7.21 -17.53
N LEU A 118 6.03 -8.39 -16.97
CA LEU A 118 5.03 -9.27 -16.37
C LEU A 118 4.39 -8.63 -15.13
N LEU A 119 5.20 -8.06 -14.23
CA LEU A 119 4.72 -7.38 -13.03
C LEU A 119 3.74 -6.25 -13.40
N LYS A 120 4.07 -5.46 -14.42
CA LYS A 120 3.18 -4.41 -14.94
C LYS A 120 1.87 -5.00 -15.45
N SER A 121 1.94 -6.03 -16.30
CA SER A 121 0.74 -6.68 -16.86
C SER A 121 -0.17 -7.27 -15.77
N PHE A 122 0.41 -7.98 -14.80
CA PHE A 122 -0.34 -8.55 -13.67
C PHE A 122 -1.02 -7.45 -12.85
N ASN A 123 -0.31 -6.36 -12.55
CA ASN A 123 -0.87 -5.25 -11.77
C ASN A 123 -1.95 -4.46 -12.52
N GLU A 124 -1.90 -4.37 -13.85
CA GLU A 124 -2.98 -3.81 -14.67
C GLU A 124 -4.28 -4.63 -14.60
N ALA A 125 -4.18 -5.94 -14.38
CA ALA A 125 -5.32 -6.83 -14.17
C ALA A 125 -5.78 -6.82 -12.71
N LEU A 126 -4.89 -7.16 -11.77
CA LEU A 126 -5.15 -7.26 -10.33
C LEU A 126 -5.63 -5.94 -9.70
N GLY A 127 -5.16 -4.80 -10.23
CA GLY A 127 -5.54 -3.49 -9.72
C GLY A 127 -7.05 -3.22 -9.79
N ARG A 128 -7.76 -3.82 -10.76
CA ARG A 128 -9.23 -3.70 -10.88
C ARG A 128 -9.97 -4.39 -9.73
N ASP A 129 -9.36 -5.40 -9.15
CA ASP A 129 -9.90 -6.21 -8.05
C ASP A 129 -9.26 -5.88 -6.70
N GLY A 130 -8.51 -4.76 -6.65
CA GLY A 130 -7.97 -4.22 -5.41
C GLY A 130 -6.73 -4.94 -4.89
N TYR A 131 -5.93 -5.56 -5.76
CA TYR A 131 -4.64 -6.15 -5.40
C TYR A 131 -3.50 -5.57 -6.23
N GLU A 132 -2.28 -5.66 -5.68
CA GLU A 132 -1.05 -5.48 -6.42
C GLU A 132 0.05 -6.42 -5.93
N LEU A 133 0.91 -6.82 -6.85
CA LEU A 133 2.22 -7.39 -6.61
C LEU A 133 3.23 -6.26 -6.48
N TYR A 134 4.17 -6.39 -5.55
CA TYR A 134 5.21 -5.37 -5.32
C TYR A 134 6.53 -6.02 -4.86
N PRO A 135 7.69 -5.38 -5.09
CA PRO A 135 8.97 -5.82 -4.53
C PRO A 135 8.91 -5.79 -3.01
N ALA A 136 8.86 -6.97 -2.38
CA ALA A 136 8.72 -7.09 -0.93
C ALA A 136 10.07 -7.33 -0.25
N GLU A 137 10.94 -8.11 -0.89
CA GLU A 137 12.27 -8.45 -0.41
C GLU A 137 13.29 -8.40 -1.56
N TRP A 138 14.57 -8.53 -1.22
CA TRP A 138 15.67 -8.57 -2.18
C TRP A 138 16.63 -9.69 -1.83
N ILE A 139 16.98 -10.52 -2.82
CA ILE A 139 17.96 -11.60 -2.68
C ILE A 139 19.00 -11.46 -3.76
N SER A 140 20.27 -11.31 -3.37
CA SER A 140 21.41 -11.19 -4.30
C SER A 140 21.19 -10.14 -5.40
N GLY A 141 20.63 -8.97 -5.03
CA GLY A 141 20.35 -7.87 -5.95
C GLY A 141 19.05 -7.99 -6.75
N HIS A 142 18.30 -9.10 -6.64
CA HIS A 142 17.06 -9.30 -7.38
C HIS A 142 15.84 -9.18 -6.45
N ALA A 143 14.78 -8.55 -6.95
CA ALA A 143 13.53 -8.37 -6.21
C ALA A 143 12.77 -9.69 -6.06
N VAL A 144 12.29 -9.97 -4.85
CA VAL A 144 11.30 -11.01 -4.57
C VAL A 144 9.95 -10.33 -4.36
N CYS A 145 9.01 -10.63 -5.26
CA CYS A 145 7.69 -10.01 -5.24
C CYS A 145 6.79 -10.64 -4.17
N GLY A 146 6.10 -9.80 -3.40
CA GLY A 146 4.96 -10.17 -2.56
C GLY A 146 3.66 -9.57 -3.10
N TRP A 147 2.56 -9.74 -2.39
CA TRP A 147 1.26 -9.15 -2.75
C TRP A 147 0.64 -8.38 -1.59
N ARG A 148 -0.15 -7.35 -1.91
CA ARG A 148 -0.94 -6.60 -0.93
C ARG A 148 -2.28 -6.14 -1.51
N ARG A 149 -3.22 -5.85 -0.61
CA ARG A 149 -4.48 -5.19 -0.96
C ARG A 149 -4.22 -3.71 -1.26
N ARG A 150 -4.82 -3.20 -2.35
CA ARG A 150 -4.91 -1.77 -2.69
C ARG A 150 -6.04 -1.06 -1.94
N ASP A 151 -6.65 -1.72 -0.95
CA ASP A 151 -7.76 -1.14 -0.21
C ASP A 151 -7.34 0.09 0.58
N SER A 152 -8.08 1.18 0.34
CA SER A 152 -7.92 2.53 0.87
C SER A 152 -6.96 3.39 0.05
N PHE A 153 -7.37 4.63 -0.17
CA PHE A 153 -6.65 5.75 -0.79
C PHE A 153 -5.24 6.03 -0.17
N HIS A 154 -4.79 5.19 0.77
CA HIS A 154 -3.52 5.29 1.48
C HIS A 154 -2.84 3.92 1.76
N GLY A 155 -3.35 2.78 1.27
CA GLY A 155 -2.74 1.46 1.46
C GLY A 155 -2.46 1.06 2.92
N ALA A 156 -1.57 0.08 3.14
CA ALA A 156 -1.07 -0.29 4.49
C ALA A 156 -0.02 0.69 5.05
N SER A 157 0.51 1.55 4.18
CA SER A 157 1.48 2.59 4.46
C SER A 157 1.14 3.78 3.57
N PRO A 158 0.49 4.82 4.10
CA PRO A 158 0.20 6.04 3.36
C PRO A 158 1.51 6.68 2.91
N GLU A 159 1.65 6.97 1.62
CA GLU A 159 2.83 7.61 1.06
C GLU A 159 2.54 9.07 0.74
N LEU A 160 3.18 10.00 1.46
CA LEU A 160 3.08 11.44 1.20
C LEU A 160 3.87 11.90 -0.04
N LYS A 161 4.57 10.97 -0.70
CA LYS A 161 5.41 11.21 -1.88
C LYS A 161 6.30 12.44 -1.75
N LEU A 162 6.95 12.58 -0.59
CA LEU A 162 7.63 13.82 -0.18
C LEU A 162 8.68 14.30 -1.20
N ARG A 163 9.40 13.37 -1.85
CA ARG A 163 10.40 13.68 -2.87
C ARG A 163 9.83 14.20 -4.20
N GLU A 164 8.55 13.94 -4.46
CA GLU A 164 7.84 14.47 -5.64
C GLU A 164 7.28 15.88 -5.39
N ARG A 165 7.31 16.37 -4.13
CA ARG A 165 6.77 17.68 -3.74
C ARG A 165 7.78 18.79 -4.02
N ALA A 166 7.66 19.48 -5.15
CA ALA A 166 8.59 20.55 -5.56
C ALA A 166 8.75 21.71 -4.56
N VAL A 167 7.78 21.92 -3.66
CA VAL A 167 7.85 22.96 -2.61
C VAL A 167 8.78 22.61 -1.45
N LEU A 168 9.12 21.32 -1.28
CA LEU A 168 10.07 20.84 -0.28
C LEU A 168 11.50 20.86 -0.85
N THR A 169 12.40 21.55 -0.17
CA THR A 169 13.85 21.54 -0.48
C THR A 169 14.55 20.36 0.18
N ASP A 170 14.18 20.03 1.42
CA ASP A 170 14.68 18.88 2.16
C ASP A 170 13.53 18.15 2.89
N PRO A 171 13.11 16.96 2.43
CA PRO A 171 12.06 16.19 3.08
C PRO A 171 12.56 15.32 4.24
N ALA A 172 13.86 15.30 4.58
CA ALA A 172 14.46 14.31 5.48
C ALA A 172 13.76 14.22 6.84
N VAL A 173 13.47 15.35 7.49
CA VAL A 173 12.76 15.37 8.79
C VAL A 173 11.37 14.71 8.70
N LEU A 174 10.65 14.95 7.61
CA LEU A 174 9.33 14.36 7.40
C LEU A 174 9.43 12.86 7.07
N GLU A 175 10.44 12.46 6.30
CA GLU A 175 10.75 11.06 6.02
C GLU A 175 11.09 10.28 7.29
N GLU A 176 11.90 10.86 8.19
CA GLU A 176 12.21 10.26 9.48
C GLU A 176 10.95 10.05 10.33
N HIS A 177 10.05 11.04 10.38
CA HIS A 177 8.78 10.88 11.08
C HIS A 177 7.92 9.78 10.47
N LEU A 178 7.79 9.72 9.14
CA LEU A 178 7.07 8.65 8.45
C LEU A 178 7.67 7.27 8.74
N ALA A 179 9.00 7.14 8.73
CA ALA A 179 9.67 5.89 9.08
C ALA A 179 9.32 5.44 10.51
N ARG A 180 9.47 6.34 11.49
CA ARG A 180 9.09 6.06 12.90
C ARG A 180 7.62 5.66 13.05
N ILE A 181 6.71 6.32 12.34
CA ILE A 181 5.28 5.97 12.38
C ILE A 181 5.09 4.55 11.84
N ARG A 182 5.62 4.24 10.66
CA ARG A 182 5.48 2.92 10.00
C ARG A 182 6.02 1.80 10.88
N ASP A 183 7.23 1.96 11.40
CA ASP A 183 7.89 0.95 12.23
C ASP A 183 7.14 0.74 13.56
N GLY A 184 6.55 1.82 14.09
CA GLY A 184 5.81 1.84 15.35
C GLY A 184 4.35 1.37 15.26
N LEU A 185 3.73 1.29 14.07
CA LEU A 185 2.28 1.05 13.95
C LEU A 185 1.76 -0.15 14.74
N THR A 186 2.55 -1.23 14.80
CA THR A 186 2.21 -2.45 15.54
C THR A 186 3.11 -2.64 16.77
N SER A 187 4.40 -2.29 16.66
CA SER A 187 5.42 -2.56 17.69
C SER A 187 5.34 -1.58 18.87
N ASP A 188 5.05 -0.31 18.61
CA ASP A 188 4.86 0.75 19.60
C ASP A 188 3.82 1.79 19.13
N PRO A 189 2.52 1.47 19.27
CA PRO A 189 1.45 2.35 18.80
C PRO A 189 1.48 3.74 19.43
N ALA A 190 1.99 3.88 20.66
CA ALA A 190 2.07 5.16 21.35
C ALA A 190 3.17 6.05 20.74
N ALA A 191 4.32 5.48 20.39
CA ALA A 191 5.37 6.16 19.63
C ALA A 191 4.89 6.57 18.23
N ALA A 192 4.11 5.73 17.56
CA ALA A 192 3.52 6.06 16.27
C ALA A 192 2.57 7.27 16.36
N ILE A 193 1.68 7.31 17.36
CA ILE A 193 0.78 8.46 17.60
C ILE A 193 1.59 9.74 17.86
N SER A 194 2.63 9.68 18.69
CA SER A 194 3.51 10.83 18.94
C SER A 194 4.25 11.29 17.67
N SER A 195 4.69 10.35 16.84
CA SER A 195 5.40 10.67 15.60
C SER A 195 4.46 11.30 14.55
N SER A 196 3.19 10.88 14.50
CA SER A 196 2.13 11.49 13.67
C SER A 196 1.93 12.98 14.00
N LYS A 197 1.86 13.31 15.30
CA LYS A 197 1.84 14.69 15.80
C LYS A 197 3.08 15.46 15.31
N ASN A 198 4.27 14.92 15.56
CA ASN A 198 5.53 15.60 15.23
C ASN A 198 5.71 15.83 13.72
N LEU A 199 5.17 14.95 12.88
CA LEU A 199 5.16 15.12 11.43
C LEU A 199 4.39 16.38 11.03
N LEU A 200 3.15 16.55 11.51
CA LEU A 200 2.36 17.75 11.19
C LEU A 200 2.99 19.01 11.73
N GLU A 201 3.55 18.96 12.94
CA GLU A 201 4.26 20.11 13.51
C GLU A 201 5.46 20.52 12.64
N SER A 202 6.28 19.55 12.22
CA SER A 202 7.41 19.81 11.34
C SER A 202 6.95 20.35 9.99
N LEU A 203 5.90 19.78 9.41
CA LEU A 203 5.31 20.26 8.17
C LEU A 203 4.85 21.73 8.29
N PHE A 204 4.11 22.06 9.33
CA PHE A 204 3.61 23.43 9.51
C PHE A 204 4.74 24.43 9.71
N ARG A 205 5.77 24.06 10.49
CA ARG A 205 6.97 24.89 10.64
C ARG A 205 7.70 25.08 9.31
N ILE A 206 7.92 24.02 8.53
CA ILE A 206 8.52 24.10 7.20
C ILE A 206 7.75 25.07 6.29
N VAL A 207 6.43 24.97 6.25
CA VAL A 207 5.58 25.88 5.44
C VAL A 207 5.76 27.33 5.90
N LEU A 208 5.68 27.59 7.21
CA LEU A 208 5.81 28.94 7.75
C LEU A 208 7.23 29.52 7.55
N ASP A 209 8.27 28.72 7.75
CA ASP A 209 9.67 29.12 7.55
C ASP A 209 9.95 29.48 6.09
N ARG A 210 9.52 28.62 5.15
CA ARG A 210 9.67 28.83 3.70
C ARG A 210 8.90 30.06 3.21
N SER A 211 7.82 30.43 3.90
CA SER A 211 7.01 31.62 3.62
C SER A 211 7.35 32.82 4.53
N GLN A 212 8.40 32.72 5.35
CA GLN A 212 8.89 33.81 6.22
C GLN A 212 7.81 34.35 7.17
N ILE A 213 6.98 33.47 7.71
CA ILE A 213 5.95 33.80 8.70
C ILE A 213 6.45 33.43 10.10
N ASP A 214 6.55 34.42 10.98
CA ASP A 214 6.95 34.21 12.37
C ASP A 214 5.92 33.39 13.16
N TYR A 215 6.43 32.48 13.99
CA TYR A 215 5.65 31.70 14.95
C TYR A 215 6.39 31.55 16.28
N GLY A 216 5.65 31.38 17.38
CA GLY A 216 6.23 31.15 18.69
C GLY A 216 6.87 29.77 18.83
N LYS A 217 8.00 29.70 19.55
CA LYS A 217 8.71 28.44 19.83
C LYS A 217 7.87 27.41 20.61
N THR A 218 6.90 27.89 21.39
CA THR A 218 6.03 27.07 22.23
C THR A 218 4.63 26.90 21.65
N GLU A 219 4.38 27.37 20.42
CA GLU A 219 3.08 27.20 19.79
C GLU A 219 2.79 25.72 19.54
N ASP A 220 1.57 25.30 19.89
CA ASP A 220 1.08 23.95 19.65
C ASP A 220 0.61 23.75 18.20
N ILE A 221 0.28 22.51 17.86
CA ILE A 221 -0.15 22.16 16.50
C ILE A 221 -1.40 22.93 16.06
N PRO A 222 -2.48 23.04 16.88
CA PRO A 222 -3.64 23.85 16.53
C PRO A 222 -3.32 25.33 16.25
N GLN A 223 -2.35 25.91 16.97
CA GLN A 223 -1.88 27.28 16.73
C GLN A 223 -1.10 27.39 15.41
N LEU A 224 -0.14 26.50 15.18
CA LEU A 224 0.64 26.45 13.94
C LEU A 224 -0.26 26.23 12.71
N TYR A 225 -1.23 25.32 12.80
CA TYR A 225 -2.17 25.05 11.72
C TYR A 225 -3.02 26.28 11.39
N ARG A 226 -3.47 27.05 12.37
CA ARG A 226 -4.22 28.28 12.12
C ARG A 226 -3.42 29.29 11.30
N ARG A 227 -2.13 29.46 11.61
CA ARG A 227 -1.23 30.32 10.81
C ARG A 227 -1.07 29.81 9.39
N VAL A 228 -0.86 28.51 9.21
CA VAL A 228 -0.78 27.88 7.88
C VAL A 228 -2.09 28.04 7.12
N ALA A 229 -3.23 27.86 7.78
CA ALA A 229 -4.54 28.04 7.17
C ALA A 229 -4.80 29.49 6.76
N ASP A 230 -4.38 30.46 7.56
CA ASP A 230 -4.43 31.87 7.20
C ASP A 230 -3.53 32.17 5.98
N LEU A 231 -2.27 31.71 6.00
CA LEU A 231 -1.29 31.88 4.93
C LEU A 231 -1.75 31.29 3.59
N LEU A 232 -2.32 30.08 3.62
CA LEU A 232 -2.78 29.36 2.44
C LEU A 232 -4.18 29.76 1.98
N GLU A 233 -4.81 30.71 2.70
CA GLU A 233 -6.18 31.15 2.50
C GLU A 233 -7.18 29.99 2.57
N LEU A 234 -7.00 29.07 3.53
CA LEU A 234 -7.86 27.90 3.78
C LEU A 234 -9.13 28.25 4.58
N LYS A 235 -9.62 29.48 4.43
CA LYS A 235 -10.83 29.94 5.10
C LYS A 235 -12.05 29.46 4.33
N ALA A 236 -13.13 29.20 5.06
CA ALA A 236 -14.40 28.83 4.45
C ALA A 236 -14.81 29.84 3.35
N GLU A 237 -14.57 31.12 3.60
CA GLU A 237 -14.97 32.24 2.76
C GLU A 237 -14.13 32.37 1.47
N SER A 238 -13.02 31.64 1.31
CA SER A 238 -12.16 31.70 0.12
C SER A 238 -12.60 30.77 -1.03
N VAL A 239 -13.62 29.94 -0.80
CA VAL A 239 -14.23 29.08 -1.83
C VAL A 239 -15.23 29.91 -2.67
N PRO A 240 -15.00 30.13 -3.99
CA PRO A 240 -15.85 30.97 -4.82
C PRO A 240 -17.33 30.56 -4.74
N GLY A 241 -18.19 31.54 -4.51
CA GLY A 241 -19.62 31.32 -4.26
C GLY A 241 -20.38 30.86 -5.50
N SER A 242 -20.78 29.58 -5.49
CA SER A 242 -22.07 29.15 -6.03
C SER A 242 -22.67 28.06 -5.13
N ALA A 243 -24.01 28.01 -5.11
CA ALA A 243 -24.92 27.30 -4.21
C ALA A 243 -24.46 25.95 -3.62
N LYS A 244 -24.73 25.71 -2.32
CA LYS A 244 -24.60 24.47 -1.50
C LYS A 244 -23.24 23.75 -1.50
N GLY A 245 -22.54 23.64 -2.63
CA GLY A 245 -21.20 23.09 -2.75
C GLY A 245 -20.14 23.91 -2.00
N SER A 246 -20.31 25.24 -1.95
CA SER A 246 -19.46 26.10 -1.11
C SER A 246 -19.66 25.77 0.38
N GLU A 247 -20.89 25.72 0.90
CA GLU A 247 -21.17 25.40 2.33
C GLU A 247 -20.63 24.03 2.77
N SER A 248 -20.80 22.99 1.96
CA SER A 248 -20.24 21.65 2.26
C SER A 248 -18.72 21.68 2.30
N SER A 249 -18.07 22.39 1.36
CA SER A 249 -16.61 22.55 1.32
C SER A 249 -16.11 23.30 2.56
N GLN A 250 -16.81 24.38 2.94
CA GLN A 250 -16.54 25.13 4.16
C GLN A 250 -16.65 24.25 5.41
N GLN A 251 -17.65 23.37 5.46
CA GLN A 251 -17.83 22.45 6.58
C GLN A 251 -16.70 21.43 6.67
N VAL A 252 -16.22 20.92 5.53
CA VAL A 252 -15.06 20.02 5.48
C VAL A 252 -13.80 20.73 5.98
N LEU A 253 -13.54 21.98 5.55
CA LEU A 253 -12.41 22.77 6.04
C LEU A 253 -12.47 23.04 7.55
N ARG A 254 -13.66 23.34 8.09
CA ARG A 254 -13.87 23.45 9.54
C ARG A 254 -13.59 22.12 10.26
N THR A 255 -14.04 21.01 9.68
CA THR A 255 -13.80 19.66 10.23
C THR A 255 -12.31 19.31 10.24
N LEU A 256 -11.52 19.82 9.28
CA LEU A 256 -10.08 19.65 9.25
C LEU A 256 -9.40 20.33 10.46
N VAL A 257 -9.82 21.55 10.82
CA VAL A 257 -9.36 22.23 12.06
C VAL A 257 -9.65 21.36 13.28
N THR A 258 -10.87 20.83 13.39
CA THR A 258 -11.25 19.93 14.48
C THR A 258 -10.41 18.66 14.49
N THR A 259 -10.09 18.10 13.33
CA THR A 259 -9.26 16.90 13.20
C THR A 259 -7.84 17.14 13.71
N VAL A 260 -7.26 18.29 13.37
CA VAL A 260 -5.94 18.73 13.89
C VAL A 260 -5.97 18.83 15.42
N GLN A 261 -7.03 19.43 15.99
CA GLN A 261 -7.22 19.53 17.44
C GLN A 261 -7.34 18.15 18.09
N SER A 262 -8.23 17.29 17.57
CA SER A 262 -8.44 15.94 18.10
C SER A 262 -7.18 15.07 18.00
N LEU A 263 -6.34 15.26 16.99
CA LEU A 263 -5.07 14.55 16.89
C LEU A 263 -4.06 14.99 17.97
N ALA A 264 -4.03 16.29 18.30
CA ALA A 264 -3.21 16.81 19.39
C ALA A 264 -3.67 16.24 20.75
N GLU A 265 -4.98 16.16 20.98
CA GLU A 265 -5.59 15.56 22.17
C GLU A 265 -5.30 14.05 22.25
N LEU A 266 -5.50 13.32 21.15
CA LEU A 266 -5.20 11.89 21.05
C LEU A 266 -3.75 11.58 21.43
N ARG A 267 -2.80 12.42 20.99
CA ARG A 267 -1.39 12.28 21.38
C ARG A 267 -1.18 12.54 22.87
N ASN A 268 -1.88 13.51 23.46
CA ASN A 268 -1.73 13.79 24.89
C ASN A 268 -2.26 12.65 25.77
N GLU A 269 -3.33 11.97 25.33
CA GLU A 269 -3.92 10.84 26.06
C GLU A 269 -3.20 9.51 25.83
N LEU A 270 -2.81 9.21 24.58
CA LEU A 270 -2.33 7.90 24.17
C LEU A 270 -0.88 7.87 23.67
N GLY A 271 -0.29 9.04 23.40
CA GLY A 271 1.09 9.13 22.93
C GLY A 271 2.12 9.00 24.06
N ILE A 272 3.39 9.01 23.64
CA ILE A 272 4.54 9.15 24.55
C ILE A 272 5.08 10.58 24.44
N GLY A 273 4.92 11.37 25.50
CA GLY A 273 5.37 12.76 25.56
C GLY A 273 5.46 13.22 27.02
N HIS A 274 6.48 14.02 27.33
CA HIS A 274 6.75 14.61 28.65
C HIS A 274 6.91 13.64 29.83
N GLY A 275 7.06 12.33 29.57
CA GLY A 275 7.17 11.30 30.61
C GLY A 275 5.81 11.05 31.27
N GLN A 276 5.21 9.89 30.97
CA GLN A 276 3.91 9.50 31.54
C GLN A 276 4.13 8.61 32.77
N SER A 277 3.34 8.80 33.83
CA SER A 277 3.39 7.97 35.05
C SER A 277 2.75 6.59 34.87
N LYS A 278 2.07 6.35 33.74
CA LYS A 278 1.41 5.10 33.37
C LYS A 278 1.79 4.69 31.96
N ARG A 279 1.83 3.38 31.69
CA ARG A 279 2.02 2.83 30.34
C ARG A 279 0.83 3.25 29.46
N SER A 280 1.11 3.68 28.23
CA SER A 280 0.06 3.99 27.26
C SER A 280 -0.77 2.74 26.94
N VAL A 281 -2.09 2.93 26.81
CA VAL A 281 -3.06 1.92 26.36
C VAL A 281 -3.30 1.98 24.85
N ALA A 282 -2.41 2.65 24.10
CA ALA A 282 -2.51 2.75 22.66
C ALA A 282 -2.49 1.38 21.97
N LEU A 283 -3.35 1.23 20.98
CA LEU A 283 -3.48 0.02 20.18
C LEU A 283 -3.17 0.36 18.73
N ALA A 284 -2.78 -0.64 17.94
CA ALA A 284 -2.43 -0.45 16.52
C ALA A 284 -3.54 0.28 15.73
N ARG A 285 -4.82 0.04 16.04
CA ARG A 285 -5.94 0.76 15.41
C ARG A 285 -5.97 2.27 15.73
N HIS A 286 -5.53 2.68 16.91
CA HIS A 286 -5.46 4.09 17.30
C HIS A 286 -4.29 4.78 16.57
N ALA A 287 -3.15 4.10 16.46
CA ALA A 287 -2.01 4.58 15.68
C ALA A 287 -2.34 4.71 14.19
N ARG A 288 -3.06 3.75 13.60
CA ARG A 288 -3.55 3.84 12.22
C ARG A 288 -4.51 4.99 12.01
N LEU A 289 -5.43 5.25 12.96
CA LEU A 289 -6.32 6.41 12.89
C LEU A 289 -5.52 7.73 12.90
N ALA A 290 -4.55 7.85 13.80
CA ALA A 290 -3.68 9.02 13.89
C ALA A 290 -2.86 9.26 12.61
N LEU A 291 -2.30 8.20 12.04
CA LEU A 291 -1.57 8.25 10.78
C LEU A 291 -2.47 8.68 9.61
N ASN A 292 -3.67 8.10 9.48
CA ASN A 292 -4.58 8.47 8.39
C ASN A 292 -5.03 9.93 8.49
N ALA A 293 -5.37 10.41 9.70
CA ALA A 293 -5.68 11.81 9.92
C ALA A 293 -4.50 12.72 9.55
N THR A 294 -3.29 12.35 9.96
CA THR A 294 -2.04 13.06 9.63
C THR A 294 -1.82 13.16 8.14
N VAL A 295 -2.01 12.07 7.42
CA VAL A 295 -1.82 12.03 5.96
C VAL A 295 -2.85 12.88 5.25
N THR A 296 -4.13 12.78 5.62
CA THR A 296 -5.19 13.61 5.05
C THR A 296 -4.90 15.11 5.23
N ILE A 297 -4.44 15.52 6.41
CA ILE A 297 -4.06 16.91 6.68
C ILE A 297 -2.83 17.31 5.86
N ALA A 298 -1.79 16.48 5.87
CA ALA A 298 -0.52 16.77 5.23
C ALA A 298 -0.67 16.89 3.70
N GLU A 299 -1.35 15.94 3.05
CA GLU A 299 -1.61 15.98 1.61
C GLU A 299 -2.37 17.23 1.21
N PHE A 300 -3.45 17.56 1.92
CA PHE A 300 -4.24 18.74 1.61
C PHE A 300 -3.43 20.03 1.74
N VAL A 301 -2.61 20.14 2.80
CA VAL A 301 -1.71 21.29 3.00
C VAL A 301 -0.65 21.34 1.90
N PHE A 302 -0.03 20.22 1.53
CA PHE A 302 0.96 20.15 0.46
C PHE A 302 0.37 20.56 -0.90
N ASP A 303 -0.75 19.97 -1.29
CA ASP A 303 -1.41 20.25 -2.57
C ASP A 303 -1.79 21.72 -2.66
N THR A 304 -2.35 22.27 -1.58
CA THR A 304 -2.70 23.68 -1.52
C THR A 304 -1.45 24.56 -1.61
N TRP A 305 -0.42 24.27 -0.82
CA TRP A 305 0.82 25.04 -0.80
C TRP A 305 1.49 25.05 -2.17
N GLN A 306 1.64 23.89 -2.80
CA GLN A 306 2.17 23.75 -4.15
C GLN A 306 1.33 24.51 -5.19
N SER A 307 -0.01 24.45 -5.08
CA SER A 307 -0.90 25.22 -5.94
C SER A 307 -0.70 26.73 -5.77
N ARG A 308 -0.60 27.24 -4.53
CA ARG A 308 -0.35 28.67 -4.27
C ARG A 308 1.00 29.14 -4.84
N VAL A 309 2.04 28.35 -4.67
CA VAL A 309 3.38 28.66 -5.20
C VAL A 309 3.39 28.63 -6.73
N SER A 310 2.89 27.55 -7.34
CA SER A 310 2.87 27.40 -8.81
C SER A 310 1.99 28.42 -9.52
N THR A 311 0.95 28.95 -8.86
CA THR A 311 0.10 30.02 -9.39
C THR A 311 0.61 31.44 -9.07
N GLY A 312 1.76 31.56 -8.40
CA GLY A 312 2.36 32.84 -8.03
C GLY A 312 1.58 33.61 -6.94
N ARG A 313 0.64 32.96 -6.25
CA ARG A 313 -0.12 33.57 -5.15
C ARG A 313 0.65 33.59 -3.83
N LEU A 314 1.70 32.76 -3.73
CA LEU A 314 2.57 32.69 -2.57
C LEU A 314 4.02 32.56 -3.04
N GLU A 315 4.89 33.44 -2.55
CA GLU A 315 6.33 33.33 -2.76
C GLU A 315 6.96 32.47 -1.66
N VAL A 316 7.90 31.62 -2.03
CA VAL A 316 8.71 30.82 -1.10
C VAL A 316 10.18 31.12 -1.35
N LYS A 317 10.97 31.16 -0.28
CA LYS A 317 12.42 31.37 -0.35
C LYS A 317 13.17 30.09 -0.04
N ASP A 318 14.29 29.89 -0.72
CA ASP A 318 15.22 28.77 -0.53
C ASP A 318 15.94 28.79 0.81
#